data_AF-A0A265Q496-F1
#
_entry.id   AF-A0A265Q496-F1
#
_cell.length_a   1.000
_cell.length_b   1.000
_cell.length_c   1.000
_cell.angle_alpha   90.00
_cell.angle_beta   90.00
_cell.angle_gamma   90.00
#
_symmetry.space_group_name_H-M   'P 1'
#
loop_
_entity.id
_entity.type
_entity.pdbx_description
1 polymer ?
#
loop_
_entity_poly.entity_id
_entity_poly.type
_entity_poly.pdbx_seq_one_letter_code
_entity_poly.pdbx_strand_id
1 'polypeptide(L)'
;MDKSLNIEEIKGIIPHRYPFLFIDKVLIEEVGVKGIGYKNVTINEPFFQGHFPNMPVMPGVLIVESMAQVGAVILLSDEKHKGKTPYFAGINKVRFKRKVVPGDTLKMEVVLTRIRGSIGIGEGKAYVGDELACEGEFLFAIE
;
A
#
# COMPACT_ATOMS: atom_id res chain seq x y z
N MET A 1 -4.40 -18.12 10.93
CA MET A 1 -4.38 -17.16 12.05
C MET A 1 -3.94 -15.85 11.46
N ASP A 2 -4.77 -14.82 11.57
CA ASP A 2 -4.43 -13.50 11.03
C ASP A 2 -3.25 -12.93 11.80
N LYS A 3 -2.24 -12.43 11.07
CA LYS A 3 -1.02 -11.86 11.68
C LYS A 3 -1.03 -10.34 11.51
N SER A 4 -1.12 -9.62 12.62
CA SER A 4 -1.00 -8.16 12.63
C SER A 4 0.47 -7.75 12.77
N LEU A 5 0.97 -6.99 11.80
CA LEU A 5 2.32 -6.45 11.75
C LEU A 5 2.33 -4.97 12.15
N ASN A 6 3.22 -4.60 13.07
CA ASN A 6 3.51 -3.22 13.42
C ASN A 6 4.60 -2.60 12.52
N ILE A 7 4.92 -1.32 12.72
CA ILE A 7 5.86 -0.58 11.88
C ILE A 7 7.29 -1.14 11.86
N GLU A 8 7.79 -1.69 12.98
CA GLU A 8 9.14 -2.26 13.03
C GLU A 8 9.20 -3.60 12.29
N GLU A 9 8.15 -4.42 12.39
CA GLU A 9 8.02 -5.63 11.60
C GLU A 9 7.91 -5.34 10.10
N ILE A 10 7.13 -4.32 9.72
CA ILE A 10 7.02 -3.86 8.33
C ILE A 10 8.38 -3.42 7.78
N LYS A 11 9.15 -2.61 8.52
CA LYS A 11 10.50 -2.18 8.13
C LYS A 11 11.48 -3.35 7.99
N GLY A 12 11.25 -4.44 8.70
CA GLY A 12 12.02 -5.69 8.56
C GLY A 12 11.70 -6.48 7.29
N ILE A 13 10.55 -6.21 6.65
CA ILE A 13 10.07 -6.91 5.45
C ILE A 13 10.33 -6.11 4.18
N ILE A 14 10.06 -4.80 4.18
CA ILE A 14 10.23 -3.93 3.01
C ILE A 14 11.35 -2.89 3.20
N PRO A 15 12.04 -2.48 2.12
CA PRO A 15 13.19 -1.57 2.20
C PRO A 15 12.79 -0.09 2.38
N HIS A 16 11.53 0.28 2.14
CA HIS A 16 11.04 1.65 2.21
C HIS A 16 11.32 2.31 3.58
N ARG A 17 11.77 3.55 3.57
CA ARG A 17 12.04 4.38 4.77
C ARG A 17 11.50 5.79 4.55
N TYR A 18 11.50 6.61 5.60
CA TYR A 18 11.11 8.03 5.48
C TYR A 18 11.92 8.74 4.37
N PRO A 19 11.29 9.58 3.52
CA PRO A 19 9.87 9.99 3.54
C PRO A 19 8.94 9.15 2.63
N PHE A 20 9.30 7.91 2.31
CA PHE A 20 8.63 7.08 1.30
C PHE A 20 8.07 5.74 1.83
N LEU A 21 8.07 5.53 3.15
CA LEU A 21 7.31 4.45 3.78
C LEU A 21 5.95 5.01 4.19
N PHE A 22 4.88 4.52 3.60
CA PHE A 22 3.55 5.12 3.73
C PHE A 22 2.54 4.27 4.50
N ILE A 23 2.90 3.06 4.92
CA ILE A 23 2.03 2.15 5.67
C ILE A 23 2.46 2.05 7.13
N ASP A 24 1.48 2.10 8.04
CA ASP A 24 1.71 2.11 9.49
C ASP A 24 1.47 0.74 10.14
N LYS A 25 0.57 -0.06 9.55
CA LYS A 25 0.13 -1.36 10.04
C LYS A 25 -0.34 -2.23 8.89
N VAL A 26 -0.08 -3.54 8.96
CA VAL A 26 -0.63 -4.52 8.00
C VAL A 26 -1.22 -5.70 8.77
N LEU A 27 -2.44 -6.10 8.45
CA LEU A 27 -3.06 -7.35 8.86
C LEU A 27 -2.95 -8.34 7.70
N ILE A 28 -2.20 -9.41 7.88
CA ILE A 28 -2.15 -10.51 6.93
C ILE A 28 -3.31 -11.45 7.24
N GLU A 29 -4.26 -11.51 6.31
CA GLU A 29 -5.40 -12.45 6.37
C GLU A 29 -5.01 -13.81 5.77
N GLU A 30 -4.19 -13.79 4.70
CA GLU A 30 -3.67 -14.99 4.06
C GLU A 30 -2.26 -14.72 3.51
N VAL A 31 -1.27 -15.44 4.04
CA VAL A 31 0.15 -15.24 3.72
C VAL A 31 0.38 -15.42 2.21
N GLY A 32 1.02 -14.43 1.59
CA GLY A 32 1.30 -14.44 0.15
C GLY A 32 0.09 -14.20 -0.75
N VAL A 33 -1.12 -13.99 -0.19
CA VAL A 33 -2.35 -13.87 -0.98
C VAL A 33 -3.10 -12.58 -0.68
N LYS A 34 -3.45 -12.27 0.57
CA LYS A 34 -4.26 -11.07 0.87
C LYS A 34 -4.08 -10.53 2.27
N GLY A 35 -4.41 -9.25 2.42
CA GLY A 35 -4.36 -8.55 3.70
C GLY A 35 -4.86 -7.12 3.62
N ILE A 36 -4.84 -6.46 4.78
CA ILE A 36 -5.34 -5.11 4.97
C ILE A 36 -4.23 -4.22 5.53
N GLY A 37 -3.84 -3.18 4.80
CA GLY A 37 -2.94 -2.16 5.29
C GLY A 37 -3.68 -0.93 5.81
N TYR A 38 -3.01 -0.19 6.68
CA TYR A 38 -3.50 1.07 7.23
C TYR A 38 -2.44 2.15 7.09
N LYS A 39 -2.88 3.33 6.66
CA LYS A 39 -2.11 4.57 6.67
C LYS A 39 -2.92 5.65 7.38
N ASN A 40 -2.35 6.25 8.41
CA ASN A 40 -2.85 7.47 9.01
C ASN A 40 -2.34 8.65 8.20
N VAL A 41 -3.26 9.54 7.82
CA VAL A 41 -2.95 10.71 7.02
C VAL A 41 -2.89 11.92 7.93
N THR A 42 -1.73 12.55 8.04
CA THR A 42 -1.52 13.66 8.98
C THR A 42 -0.95 14.89 8.29
N ILE A 43 -1.36 16.07 8.74
CA ILE A 43 -0.88 17.35 8.19
C ILE A 43 0.64 17.50 8.32
N ASN A 44 1.26 16.73 9.22
CA ASN A 44 2.70 16.71 9.45
C ASN A 44 3.49 15.86 8.42
N GLU A 45 2.86 15.39 7.34
CA GLU A 45 3.56 14.70 6.25
C GLU A 45 4.18 15.69 5.24
N PRO A 46 5.40 15.44 4.75
CA PRO A 46 6.17 16.42 3.96
C PRO A 46 5.49 16.83 2.65
N PHE A 47 4.71 15.95 2.02
CA PHE A 47 4.06 16.24 0.75
C PHE A 47 2.91 17.26 0.86
N PHE A 48 2.33 17.49 2.04
CA PHE A 48 1.27 18.48 2.20
C PHE A 48 1.74 19.93 2.09
N GLN A 49 3.05 20.19 2.27
CA GLN A 49 3.62 21.52 2.03
C GLN A 49 3.41 21.98 0.57
N GLY A 50 3.42 21.02 -0.37
CA GLY A 50 3.29 21.28 -1.79
C GLY A 50 1.95 20.85 -2.42
N HIS A 51 1.13 20.05 -1.73
CA HIS A 51 -0.06 19.45 -2.32
C HIS A 51 -1.31 19.58 -1.44
N PHE A 52 -1.94 20.75 -1.37
CA PHE A 52 -1.52 22.06 -1.89
C PHE A 52 -1.50 23.07 -0.75
N PRO A 53 -0.75 24.18 -0.87
CA PRO A 53 -0.86 25.29 0.08
C PRO A 53 -2.33 25.69 0.30
N ASN A 54 -2.78 25.74 1.55
CA ASN A 54 -4.16 26.02 1.99
C ASN A 54 -5.24 25.00 1.57
N MET A 55 -4.86 23.90 0.92
CA MET A 55 -5.79 22.82 0.53
C MET A 55 -5.04 21.48 0.56
N PRO A 56 -4.71 20.95 1.75
CA PRO A 56 -3.94 19.72 1.87
C PRO A 56 -4.76 18.53 1.36
N VAL A 57 -4.24 17.84 0.35
CA VAL A 57 -4.82 16.64 -0.25
C VAL A 57 -3.71 15.61 -0.43
N MET A 58 -3.89 14.37 0.00
CA MET A 58 -2.89 13.34 -0.25
C MET A 58 -2.82 13.09 -1.77
N PRO A 59 -1.63 13.15 -2.40
CA PRO A 59 -1.50 12.84 -3.82
C PRO A 59 -2.01 11.43 -4.12
N GLY A 60 -2.88 11.29 -5.12
CA GLY A 60 -3.49 9.99 -5.46
C GLY A 60 -2.47 8.90 -5.77
N VAL A 61 -1.34 9.27 -6.39
CA VAL A 61 -0.22 8.35 -6.64
C VAL A 61 0.38 7.75 -5.35
N LEU A 62 0.34 8.48 -4.23
CA LEU A 62 0.81 7.95 -2.95
C LEU A 62 -0.19 6.96 -2.33
N ILE A 63 -1.48 7.04 -2.69
CA ILE A 63 -2.46 6.01 -2.29
C ILE A 63 -2.14 4.71 -3.02
N VAL A 64 -1.84 4.80 -4.31
CA VAL A 64 -1.43 3.65 -5.13
C VAL A 64 -0.13 3.05 -4.60
N GLU A 65 0.88 3.88 -4.32
CA GLU A 65 2.13 3.44 -3.70
C GLU A 65 1.91 2.79 -2.34
N SER A 66 1.02 3.33 -1.51
CA SER A 66 0.69 2.73 -0.21
C SER A 66 0.09 1.33 -0.39
N MET A 67 -0.86 1.14 -1.32
CA MET A 67 -1.40 -0.20 -1.64
C MET A 67 -0.33 -1.14 -2.19
N ALA A 68 0.61 -0.63 -2.99
CA ALA A 68 1.74 -1.39 -3.48
C ALA A 68 2.64 -1.90 -2.33
N GLN A 69 2.92 -1.05 -1.34
CA GLN A 69 3.70 -1.43 -0.15
C GLN A 69 2.97 -2.48 0.69
N VAL A 70 1.64 -2.41 0.81
CA VAL A 70 0.84 -3.47 1.44
C VAL A 70 1.00 -4.78 0.67
N GLY A 71 0.87 -4.74 -0.66
CA GLY A 71 1.08 -5.90 -1.52
C GLY A 71 2.48 -6.51 -1.39
N ALA A 72 3.52 -5.66 -1.30
CA ALA A 72 4.89 -6.09 -1.06
C ALA A 72 5.05 -6.79 0.30
N VAL A 73 4.45 -6.24 1.37
CA VAL A 73 4.46 -6.89 2.69
C VAL A 73 3.76 -8.25 2.65
N ILE A 74 2.60 -8.36 1.99
CA ILE A 74 1.87 -9.63 1.84
C ILE A 74 2.74 -10.65 1.08
N LEU A 75 3.34 -10.24 -0.04
CA LEU A 75 4.16 -11.09 -0.89
C LEU A 75 5.42 -11.59 -0.17
N LEU A 76 6.20 -10.67 0.43
CA LEU A 76 7.49 -10.97 1.05
C LEU A 76 7.35 -11.65 2.42
N SER A 77 6.15 -11.69 2.98
CA SER A 77 5.84 -12.51 4.15
C SER A 77 5.72 -14.01 3.82
N ASP A 78 5.59 -14.37 2.54
CA ASP A 78 5.77 -15.74 2.09
C ASP A 78 7.28 -16.05 2.01
N GLU A 79 7.72 -17.09 2.71
CA GLU A 79 9.13 -17.53 2.74
C GLU A 79 9.69 -17.78 1.32
N LYS A 80 8.85 -18.11 0.33
CA LYS A 80 9.26 -18.27 -1.09
C LYS A 80 9.80 -16.99 -1.73
N HIS A 81 9.39 -15.83 -1.23
CA HIS A 81 9.74 -14.51 -1.77
C HIS A 81 10.60 -13.70 -0.80
N LYS A 82 10.94 -14.26 0.37
CA LYS A 82 11.74 -13.58 1.39
C LYS A 82 13.10 -13.17 0.83
N GLY A 83 13.48 -11.92 1.09
CA GLY A 83 14.74 -11.33 0.62
C GLY A 83 14.71 -10.83 -0.83
N LYS A 84 13.61 -11.03 -1.57
CA LYS A 84 13.42 -10.45 -2.90
C LYS A 84 12.97 -8.99 -2.80
N THR A 85 13.18 -8.24 -3.88
CA THR A 85 12.73 -6.85 -3.99
C THR A 85 11.65 -6.73 -5.06
N PRO A 86 10.40 -6.39 -4.68
CA PRO A 86 9.35 -6.13 -5.65
C PRO A 86 9.50 -4.71 -6.21
N TYR A 87 9.76 -4.62 -7.51
CA TYR A 87 9.76 -3.36 -8.26
C TYR A 87 8.39 -3.09 -8.86
N PHE A 88 7.98 -1.83 -8.83
CA PHE A 88 6.72 -1.39 -9.41
C PHE A 88 6.81 -1.41 -10.94
N ALA A 89 6.15 -2.38 -11.58
CA ALA A 89 6.26 -2.64 -13.02
C ALA A 89 5.14 -1.98 -13.84
N GLY A 90 4.01 -1.67 -13.22
CA GLY A 90 2.90 -1.01 -13.91
C GLY A 90 1.65 -0.87 -13.06
N ILE A 91 0.72 -0.05 -13.53
CA ILE A 91 -0.60 0.16 -12.93
C ILE A 91 -1.68 0.07 -14.00
N ASN A 92 -2.83 -0.46 -13.61
CA ASN A 92 -3.95 -0.61 -14.51
C ASN A 92 -5.27 -0.27 -13.82
N LYS A 93 -6.22 0.27 -14.59
CA LYS A 93 -7.58 0.62 -14.15
C LYS A 93 -7.67 1.45 -12.86
N VAL A 94 -6.64 2.22 -12.50
CA VAL A 94 -6.66 3.06 -11.30
C VAL A 94 -7.75 4.12 -11.41
N ARG A 95 -8.56 4.28 -10.35
CA ARG A 95 -9.60 5.31 -10.23
C ARG A 95 -9.56 5.94 -8.85
N PHE A 96 -9.52 7.27 -8.82
CA PHE A 96 -9.65 8.08 -7.61
C PHE A 96 -11.10 8.56 -7.49
N LYS A 97 -11.73 8.29 -6.36
CA LYS A 97 -13.18 8.50 -6.14
C LYS A 97 -13.46 9.57 -5.08
N ARG A 98 -12.57 9.69 -4.08
CA ARG A 98 -12.67 10.61 -2.95
C ARG A 98 -11.30 11.26 -2.70
N LYS A 99 -11.27 12.54 -2.35
CA LYS A 99 -10.05 13.17 -1.83
C LYS A 99 -9.72 12.56 -0.47
N VAL A 100 -8.45 12.27 -0.23
CA VAL A 100 -7.95 11.87 1.09
C VAL A 100 -7.23 13.06 1.70
N VAL A 101 -7.55 13.40 2.94
CA VAL A 101 -7.10 14.64 3.60
C VAL A 101 -6.53 14.34 4.99
N PRO A 102 -5.77 15.26 5.60
CA PRO A 102 -5.32 15.11 6.98
C PRO A 102 -6.47 14.77 7.95
N GLY A 103 -6.24 13.80 8.82
CA GLY A 103 -7.24 13.27 9.75
C GLY A 103 -7.91 11.97 9.28
N ASP A 104 -7.83 11.64 7.99
CA ASP A 104 -8.33 10.36 7.47
C ASP A 104 -7.43 9.18 7.91
N THR A 105 -8.06 8.02 8.13
CA THR A 105 -7.36 6.73 8.12
C THR A 105 -7.71 6.00 6.84
N LEU A 106 -6.68 5.71 6.04
CA LEU A 106 -6.81 4.99 4.79
C LEU A 106 -6.67 3.49 5.05
N LYS A 107 -7.78 2.75 4.97
CA LYS A 107 -7.81 1.28 5.03
C LYS A 107 -7.66 0.73 3.61
N MET A 108 -6.65 -0.11 3.38
CA MET A 108 -6.30 -0.63 2.06
C MET A 108 -6.42 -2.15 2.04
N GLU A 109 -7.42 -2.66 1.35
CA GLU A 109 -7.62 -4.10 1.12
C GLU A 109 -6.88 -4.50 -0.15
N VAL A 110 -5.96 -5.47 -0.04
CA VAL A 110 -5.10 -5.90 -1.14
C VAL A 110 -5.15 -7.41 -1.31
N VAL A 111 -5.29 -7.84 -2.57
CA VAL A 111 -5.28 -9.26 -2.97
C VAL A 111 -4.26 -9.45 -4.10
N LEU A 112 -3.31 -10.35 -3.91
CA LEU A 112 -2.36 -10.81 -4.94
C LEU A 112 -3.04 -11.90 -5.76
N THR A 113 -3.47 -11.58 -6.97
CA THR A 113 -4.35 -12.46 -7.75
C THR A 113 -3.59 -13.46 -8.61
N ARG A 114 -2.40 -13.09 -9.11
CA ARG A 114 -1.62 -13.92 -10.02
C ARG A 114 -0.12 -13.65 -9.89
N ILE A 115 0.68 -14.71 -9.98
CA ILE A 115 2.12 -14.64 -10.25
C ILE A 115 2.38 -15.38 -11.56
N ARG A 116 2.99 -14.70 -12.54
CA ARG A 116 3.40 -15.26 -13.84
C ARG A 116 4.90 -15.00 -14.03
N GLY A 117 5.71 -16.04 -13.85
CA GLY A 117 7.16 -15.90 -13.87
C GLY A 117 7.62 -14.97 -12.74
N SER A 118 8.36 -13.90 -13.09
CA SER A 118 8.78 -12.87 -12.15
C SER A 118 7.75 -11.75 -11.93
N ILE A 119 6.57 -11.79 -12.58
CA ILE A 119 5.57 -10.72 -12.47
C ILE A 119 4.41 -11.13 -11.56
N GLY A 120 4.20 -10.39 -10.46
CA GLY A 120 3.02 -10.46 -9.61
C GLY A 120 1.98 -9.40 -9.97
N ILE A 121 0.69 -9.70 -9.79
CA ILE A 121 -0.42 -8.74 -9.94
C ILE A 121 -1.16 -8.64 -8.61
N GLY A 122 -1.30 -7.42 -8.11
CA GLY A 122 -2.13 -7.07 -6.96
C GLY A 122 -3.34 -6.24 -7.38
N GLU A 123 -4.48 -6.52 -6.76
CA GLU A 123 -5.69 -5.69 -6.80
C GLU A 123 -5.82 -4.99 -5.45
N GLY A 124 -6.11 -3.69 -5.47
CA GLY A 124 -6.22 -2.88 -4.26
C GLY A 124 -7.46 -2.00 -4.24
N LYS A 125 -8.07 -1.88 -3.06
CA LYS A 125 -9.11 -0.91 -2.75
C LYS A 125 -8.77 -0.17 -1.48
N ALA A 126 -8.73 1.15 -1.54
CA ALA A 126 -8.47 2.03 -0.42
C ALA A 126 -9.76 2.77 -0.03
N TYR A 127 -10.08 2.75 1.27
CA TYR A 127 -11.29 3.32 1.85
C TYR A 127 -10.94 4.33 2.94
N VAL A 128 -11.83 5.31 3.12
CA VAL A 128 -11.88 6.14 4.32
C VAL A 128 -13.25 5.97 4.96
N GLY A 129 -13.29 5.37 6.15
CA GLY A 129 -14.53 4.80 6.66
C GLY A 129 -15.07 3.75 5.68
N ASP A 130 -16.33 3.91 5.28
CA ASP A 130 -16.98 3.03 4.30
C ASP A 130 -16.92 3.56 2.86
N GLU A 131 -16.35 4.75 2.64
CA GLU A 131 -16.27 5.38 1.32
C GLU A 131 -15.04 4.91 0.56
N LEU A 132 -15.24 4.35 -0.64
CA LEU A 132 -14.16 3.99 -1.55
C LEU A 132 -13.43 5.27 -2.01
N ALA A 133 -12.13 5.36 -1.74
CA ALA A 133 -11.29 6.49 -2.11
C ALA A 133 -10.45 6.23 -3.36
N CYS A 134 -9.91 5.01 -3.50
CA CYS A 134 -9.10 4.59 -4.65
C CYS A 134 -9.27 3.10 -4.92
N GLU A 135 -9.25 2.69 -6.19
CA GLU A 135 -9.20 1.28 -6.59
C GLU A 135 -8.31 1.11 -7.81
N GLY A 136 -7.72 -0.07 -7.99
CA GLY A 136 -6.96 -0.40 -9.20
C GLY A 136 -6.14 -1.68 -9.08
N GLU A 137 -5.40 -1.97 -10.14
CA GLU A 137 -4.45 -3.08 -10.24
C GLU A 137 -3.02 -2.52 -10.28
N PHE A 138 -2.08 -3.20 -9.65
CA PHE A 138 -0.65 -2.89 -9.71
C PHE A 138 0.17 -4.15 -9.96
N LEU A 139 1.25 -4.01 -10.73
CA LEU A 139 2.12 -5.08 -11.16
C LEU A 139 3.47 -4.95 -10.46
N PHE A 140 3.98 -6.07 -9.95
CA PHE A 140 5.30 -6.17 -9.36
C PHE A 140 6.21 -7.01 -10.25
N ALA A 141 7.42 -6.53 -10.52
CA ALA A 141 8.52 -7.39 -10.95
C ALA A 141 9.31 -7.82 -9.72
N ILE A 142 9.44 -9.13 -9.51
CA ILE A 142 10.08 -9.72 -8.34
C ILE A 142 11.50 -10.11 -8.74
N GLU A 143 12.49 -9.43 -8.15
CA GLU A 143 13.93 -9.71 -8.31
C GLU A 143 14.53 -10.33 -7.04
#